data_AF-E0S302-F1
#
_entry.id   AF-E0S302-F1
#
_cell.length_a   1.000
_cell.length_b   1.000
_cell.length_c   1.000
_cell.angle_alpha   90.00
_cell.angle_beta   90.00
_cell.angle_gamma   90.00
#
_symmetry.space_group_name_H-M   'P 1'
#
loop_
_entity.id
_entity.type
_entity.pdbx_description
1 polymer ?
#
loop_
_entity_poly.entity_id
_entity_poly.type
_entity_poly.pdbx_seq_one_letter_code
_entity_poly.pdbx_strand_id
1 'polypeptide(L)'
;MRGRIHMANYYEEDEEPVKKKSKNSYEKKLAKLKSQLENHKGEWLTIEACQEYYNRAQALPPNGCQDIGERRRLRIELQEKYGIAEIEAINIVKGFHFQEYVQKYDNIRELRIPSEPSIPDRQYITIIQNEGYSFEEKD
;
A
#
# COMPACT_ATOMS: atom_id res chain seq x y z
N MET A 1 20.05 -14.76 -65.62
CA MET A 1 21.00 -15.41 -64.67
C MET A 1 21.85 -14.31 -64.07
N ARG A 2 22.02 -14.10 -62.77
CA ARG A 2 22.01 -14.99 -61.60
C ARG A 2 21.10 -14.43 -60.51
N GLY A 3 20.27 -15.28 -59.92
CA GLY A 3 19.48 -14.95 -58.74
C GLY A 3 20.29 -14.99 -57.46
N ARG A 4 19.71 -14.43 -56.40
CA ARG A 4 19.74 -15.03 -55.07
C ARG A 4 18.46 -14.64 -54.34
N ILE A 5 17.66 -15.65 -54.02
CA ILE A 5 16.48 -15.62 -53.18
C ILE A 5 16.94 -15.86 -51.73
N HIS A 6 16.50 -14.95 -50.85
CA HIS A 6 16.11 -15.08 -49.43
C HIS A 6 17.13 -15.45 -48.35
N MET A 7 17.09 -14.66 -47.27
CA MET A 7 16.88 -15.19 -45.92
C MET A 7 16.02 -14.19 -45.14
N ALA A 8 14.87 -14.66 -44.70
CA ALA A 8 13.89 -13.94 -43.89
C ALA A 8 14.45 -13.69 -42.49
N ASN A 9 14.38 -12.44 -42.02
CA ASN A 9 14.43 -12.18 -40.59
C ASN A 9 12.99 -12.30 -40.07
N TYR A 10 12.74 -13.44 -39.42
CA TYR A 10 11.58 -13.68 -38.57
C TYR A 10 11.47 -12.61 -37.48
N TYR A 11 10.25 -12.21 -37.16
CA TYR A 11 9.91 -11.42 -35.96
C TYR A 11 10.41 -12.11 -34.70
N GLU A 12 10.93 -11.38 -33.71
CA GLU A 12 10.76 -11.74 -32.29
C GLU A 12 11.06 -10.54 -31.35
N GLU A 13 9.99 -10.17 -30.63
CA GLU A 13 9.86 -9.36 -29.41
C GLU A 13 10.29 -7.87 -29.45
N ASP A 14 9.32 -7.01 -29.76
CA ASP A 14 9.29 -5.64 -29.27
C ASP A 14 9.34 -5.67 -27.72
N GLU A 15 10.53 -5.50 -27.13
CA GLU A 15 10.63 -5.09 -25.72
C GLU A 15 9.89 -3.75 -25.60
N GLU A 16 8.70 -3.77 -25.01
CA GLU A 16 7.98 -2.53 -24.70
C GLU A 16 8.91 -1.58 -23.95
N PRO A 17 8.99 -0.29 -24.32
CA PRO A 17 9.88 0.65 -23.66
C PRO A 17 9.44 0.80 -22.21
N VAL A 18 10.19 0.17 -21.29
CA VAL A 18 10.03 0.35 -19.84
C VAL A 18 10.06 1.85 -19.57
N LYS A 19 8.91 2.41 -19.18
CA LYS A 19 8.73 3.84 -18.93
C LYS A 19 9.74 4.28 -17.85
N LYS A 20 10.89 4.82 -18.28
CA LYS A 20 11.92 5.34 -17.38
C LYS A 20 11.31 6.51 -16.62
N LYS A 21 10.91 6.29 -15.36
CA LYS A 21 10.46 7.37 -14.48
C LYS A 21 11.53 8.44 -14.46
N SER A 22 11.14 9.71 -14.61
CA SER A 22 12.12 10.79 -14.56
C SER A 22 12.86 10.71 -13.22
N LYS A 23 14.18 10.83 -13.27
CA LYS A 23 15.09 10.81 -12.10
C LYS A 23 14.53 11.62 -10.90
N ASN A 24 13.88 12.74 -11.21
CA ASN A 24 13.21 13.63 -10.26
C ASN A 24 12.09 12.97 -9.43
N SER A 25 11.37 11.97 -9.95
CA SER A 25 10.29 11.29 -9.23
C SER A 25 10.82 10.37 -8.12
N TYR A 26 11.89 9.62 -8.42
CA TYR A 26 12.55 8.74 -7.45
C TYR A 26 13.18 9.53 -6.31
N GLU A 27 13.92 10.59 -6.65
CA GLU A 27 14.56 11.47 -5.67
C GLU A 27 13.54 12.10 -4.72
N LYS A 28 12.38 12.54 -5.24
CA LYS A 28 11.27 13.05 -4.41
C LYS A 28 10.70 11.98 -3.47
N LYS A 29 10.48 10.76 -3.96
CA LYS A 29 9.99 9.64 -3.12
C LYS A 29 11.00 9.30 -2.02
N LEU A 30 12.29 9.27 -2.34
CA LEU A 30 13.35 8.99 -1.38
C LEU A 30 13.46 10.10 -0.34
N ALA A 31 13.41 11.36 -0.76
CA ALA A 31 13.41 12.51 0.14
C ALA A 31 12.21 12.47 1.11
N LYS A 32 11.03 12.07 0.63
CA LYS A 32 9.86 11.86 1.48
C LYS A 32 10.10 10.76 2.53
N LEU A 33 10.63 9.60 2.14
CA LEU A 33 10.92 8.52 3.08
C LEU A 33 11.97 8.92 4.12
N LYS A 34 13.03 9.63 3.70
CA LYS A 34 14.05 10.16 4.63
C LYS A 34 13.45 11.11 5.65
N SER A 35 12.62 12.05 5.19
CA SER A 35 11.92 12.96 6.09
C SER A 35 10.99 12.21 7.05
N GLN A 36 10.28 11.17 6.59
CA GLN A 36 9.46 10.34 7.47
C GLN A 36 10.29 9.56 8.48
N LEU A 37 11.43 9.00 8.07
CA LEU A 37 12.36 8.29 8.94
C LEU A 37 12.92 9.19 10.05
N GLU A 38 13.35 10.40 9.70
CA GLU A 38 13.86 11.39 10.66
C GLU A 38 12.78 11.85 11.66
N ASN A 39 11.54 11.94 11.20
CA ASN A 39 10.42 12.41 12.00
C ASN A 39 9.71 11.30 12.78
N HIS A 40 9.96 10.01 12.48
CA HIS A 40 9.35 8.89 13.18
C HIS A 40 9.69 8.93 14.67
N LYS A 41 8.69 8.69 15.53
CA LYS A 41 8.83 8.68 16.99
C LYS A 41 8.29 7.37 17.53
N GLY A 42 9.03 6.68 18.39
CA GLY A 42 8.59 5.42 18.97
C GLY A 42 9.04 4.19 18.17
N GLU A 43 8.42 3.06 18.49
CA GLU A 43 8.79 1.74 17.98
C GLU A 43 8.33 1.54 16.53
N TRP A 44 8.95 0.60 15.82
CA TRP A 44 8.50 0.23 14.48
C TRP A 44 7.30 -0.72 14.59
N LEU A 45 6.23 -0.41 13.86
CA LEU A 45 5.00 -1.19 13.87
C LEU A 45 5.25 -2.61 13.33
N THR A 46 4.75 -3.63 14.04
CA THR A 46 4.81 -5.04 13.63
C THR A 46 3.41 -5.65 13.49
N ILE A 47 3.31 -6.80 12.83
CA ILE A 47 2.03 -7.51 12.69
C ILE A 47 1.52 -7.97 14.07
N GLU A 48 2.44 -8.43 14.92
CA GLU A 48 2.15 -8.85 16.29
C GLU A 48 1.56 -7.70 17.10
N ALA A 49 2.12 -6.49 16.97
CA ALA A 49 1.59 -5.29 17.61
C ALA A 49 0.18 -4.97 17.11
N CYS A 50 -0.06 -5.00 15.80
CA CYS A 50 -1.40 -4.78 15.25
C CYS A 50 -2.42 -5.78 15.83
N GLN A 51 -2.05 -7.07 15.87
CA GLN A 51 -2.91 -8.12 16.38
C GLN A 51 -3.17 -7.99 17.89
N GLU A 52 -2.15 -7.62 18.67
CA GLU A 52 -2.29 -7.36 20.11
C GLU A 52 -3.33 -6.27 20.37
N TYR A 53 -3.19 -5.10 19.72
CA TYR A 53 -4.09 -3.98 19.93
C TYR A 53 -5.50 -4.26 19.40
N TYR A 54 -5.63 -4.96 18.29
CA TYR A 54 -6.92 -5.44 17.83
C TYR A 54 -7.60 -6.37 18.84
N ASN A 55 -6.87 -7.37 19.37
CA ASN A 55 -7.42 -8.30 20.36
C ASN A 55 -7.83 -7.58 21.64
N ARG A 56 -6.99 -6.65 22.13
CA ARG A 56 -7.31 -5.78 23.28
C ARG A 56 -8.57 -4.97 23.02
N ALA A 57 -8.75 -4.46 21.79
CA ALA A 57 -9.93 -3.72 21.39
C ALA A 57 -11.20 -4.58 21.32
N GLN A 58 -11.09 -5.85 20.89
CA GLN A 58 -12.21 -6.79 20.86
C GLN A 58 -12.67 -7.20 22.27
N ALA A 59 -11.76 -7.18 23.25
CA ALA A 59 -12.09 -7.45 24.65
C ALA A 59 -12.86 -6.29 25.33
N LEU A 60 -12.84 -5.09 24.73
CA LEU A 60 -13.60 -3.94 25.24
C LEU A 60 -15.08 -4.05 24.86
N PRO A 61 -16.00 -3.50 25.66
CA PRO A 61 -17.39 -3.38 25.28
C PRO A 61 -17.52 -2.74 23.88
N PRO A 62 -18.38 -3.28 23.00
CA PRO A 62 -18.44 -2.85 21.61
C PRO A 62 -18.79 -1.37 21.51
N ASN A 63 -19.80 -0.88 22.23
CA ASN A 63 -20.25 0.53 22.20
C ASN A 63 -20.35 1.08 20.76
N GLY A 64 -20.88 0.28 19.83
CA GLY A 64 -20.97 0.62 18.41
C GLY A 64 -19.62 0.69 17.68
N CYS A 65 -18.57 0.09 18.22
CA CYS A 65 -17.18 0.14 17.74
C CYS A 65 -16.64 1.57 17.56
N GLN A 66 -17.21 2.53 18.29
CA GLN A 66 -16.84 3.93 18.24
C GLN A 66 -15.50 4.15 18.95
N ASP A 67 -14.69 5.08 18.42
CA ASP A 67 -13.48 5.54 19.08
C ASP A 67 -13.84 6.46 20.25
N ILE A 68 -14.24 5.89 21.39
CA ILE A 68 -14.60 6.60 22.62
C ILE A 68 -14.13 5.81 23.84
N GLY A 69 -14.08 6.47 25.00
CA GLY A 69 -13.75 5.83 26.28
C GLY A 69 -12.44 5.05 26.23
N GLU A 70 -12.48 3.79 26.69
CA GLU A 70 -11.31 2.89 26.71
C GLU A 70 -10.76 2.57 25.31
N ARG A 71 -11.63 2.49 24.30
CA ARG A 71 -11.18 2.23 22.92
C ARG A 71 -10.33 3.39 22.40
N ARG A 72 -10.73 4.62 22.71
CA ARG A 72 -9.92 5.82 22.41
C ARG A 72 -8.60 5.80 23.16
N ARG A 73 -8.59 5.47 24.46
CA ARG A 73 -7.35 5.35 25.25
C ARG A 73 -6.38 4.35 24.62
N LEU A 74 -6.89 3.18 24.22
CA LEU A 74 -6.11 2.15 23.54
C LEU A 74 -5.53 2.64 22.20
N ARG A 75 -6.31 3.39 21.43
CA ARG A 75 -5.85 4.02 20.19
C ARG A 75 -4.76 5.07 20.43
N ILE A 76 -4.88 5.88 21.50
CA ILE A 76 -3.85 6.89 21.87
C ILE A 76 -2.55 6.16 22.21
N GLU A 77 -2.62 5.14 23.05
CA GLU A 77 -1.47 4.33 23.46
C GLU A 77 -0.75 3.73 22.24
N LEU A 78 -1.51 3.13 21.30
CA LEU A 78 -0.94 2.60 20.05
C LEU A 78 -0.24 3.69 19.23
N GLN A 79 -0.87 4.87 19.11
CA GLN A 79 -0.32 6.00 18.37
C GLN A 79 1.00 6.49 18.96
N GLU A 80 1.04 6.68 20.28
CA GLU A 80 2.21 7.19 20.98
C GLU A 80 3.35 6.17 21.00
N LYS A 81 3.04 4.89 21.19
CA LYS A 81 4.05 3.83 21.25
C LYS A 81 4.76 3.61 19.91
N TYR A 82 4.01 3.57 18.81
CA TYR A 82 4.54 3.24 17.48
C TYR A 82 4.67 4.43 16.53
N GLY A 83 4.35 5.65 16.95
CA GLY A 83 4.52 6.86 16.13
C GLY A 83 3.64 6.91 14.89
N ILE A 84 2.48 6.27 14.93
CA ILE A 84 1.62 6.13 13.75
C ILE A 84 0.60 7.26 13.65
N ALA A 85 -0.01 7.46 12.47
CA ALA A 85 -1.06 8.46 12.35
C ALA A 85 -2.35 7.99 13.04
N GLU A 86 -3.15 8.94 13.56
CA GLU A 86 -4.40 8.65 14.27
C GLU A 86 -5.33 7.72 13.47
N ILE A 87 -5.52 8.01 12.18
CA ILE A 87 -6.38 7.20 11.29
C ILE A 87 -5.87 5.76 11.13
N GLU A 88 -4.56 5.57 11.15
CA GLU A 88 -3.93 4.24 11.03
C GLU A 88 -4.14 3.44 12.31
N ALA A 89 -3.97 4.09 13.47
CA ALA A 89 -4.27 3.50 14.77
C ALA A 89 -5.76 3.11 14.88
N ILE A 90 -6.67 3.96 14.42
CA ILE A 90 -8.12 3.66 14.38
C ILE A 90 -8.39 2.41 13.53
N ASN A 91 -7.77 2.32 12.35
CA ASN A 91 -7.97 1.19 11.45
C ASN A 91 -7.40 -0.11 12.03
N ILE A 92 -6.23 -0.06 12.68
CA ILE A 92 -5.65 -1.21 13.36
C ILE A 92 -6.55 -1.71 14.49
N VAL A 93 -7.02 -0.81 15.36
CA VAL A 93 -7.94 -1.14 16.46
C VAL A 93 -9.26 -1.76 15.94
N LYS A 94 -9.67 -1.43 14.71
CA LYS A 94 -10.85 -1.99 14.04
C LYS A 94 -10.58 -3.29 13.26
N GLY A 95 -9.33 -3.67 13.04
CA GLY A 95 -8.98 -4.89 12.31
C GLY A 95 -8.65 -4.71 10.83
N PHE A 96 -8.31 -3.49 10.38
CA PHE A 96 -8.07 -3.19 8.97
C PHE A 96 -6.60 -2.86 8.67
N HIS A 97 -6.17 -3.23 7.46
CA HIS A 97 -4.92 -2.81 6.81
C HIS A 97 -3.61 -3.12 7.55
N PHE A 98 -3.56 -4.22 8.32
CA PHE A 98 -2.38 -4.54 9.14
C PHE A 98 -1.12 -4.69 8.30
N GLN A 99 -1.21 -5.43 7.19
CA GLN A 99 -0.07 -5.69 6.31
C GLN A 99 0.41 -4.42 5.63
N GLU A 100 -0.52 -3.60 5.16
CA GLU A 100 -0.23 -2.36 4.45
C GLU A 100 0.44 -1.32 5.36
N TYR A 101 -0.01 -1.22 6.63
CA TYR A 101 0.64 -0.33 7.59
C TYR A 101 2.01 -0.83 8.01
N VAL A 102 2.16 -2.10 8.39
CA VAL A 102 3.49 -2.65 8.71
C VAL A 102 4.42 -2.46 7.52
N GLN A 103 3.94 -2.74 6.31
CA GLN A 103 4.74 -2.57 5.12
C GLN A 103 5.13 -1.10 4.86
N LYS A 104 4.21 -0.15 5.07
CA LYS A 104 4.50 1.28 5.00
C LYS A 104 5.63 1.66 5.97
N TYR A 105 5.57 1.20 7.22
CA TYR A 105 6.57 1.53 8.23
C TYR A 105 7.92 0.85 7.98
N ASP A 106 7.94 -0.39 7.49
CA ASP A 106 9.16 -1.06 7.02
C ASP A 106 9.80 -0.30 5.85
N ASN A 107 9.00 0.17 4.89
CA ASN A 107 9.50 0.96 3.77
C ASN A 107 10.14 2.28 4.22
N ILE A 108 9.59 2.92 5.26
CA ILE A 108 10.18 4.12 5.86
C ILE A 108 11.50 3.75 6.55
N ARG A 109 11.50 2.71 7.40
CA ARG A 109 12.68 2.24 8.14
C ARG A 109 13.85 1.90 7.21
N GLU A 110 13.57 1.21 6.11
CA GLU A 110 14.56 0.68 5.18
C GLU A 110 14.81 1.61 3.98
N LEU A 111 14.17 2.79 3.94
CA LEU A 111 14.18 3.71 2.80
C LEU A 111 13.83 3.02 1.47
N ARG A 112 12.97 2.00 1.54
CA ARG A 112 12.56 1.20 0.41
C ARG A 112 11.44 1.90 -0.34
N ILE A 113 11.73 2.37 -1.55
CA ILE A 113 10.70 2.88 -2.45
C ILE A 113 9.95 1.66 -2.99
N PRO A 114 8.63 1.53 -2.73
CA PRO A 114 7.86 0.47 -3.35
C PRO A 114 8.02 0.59 -4.86
N SER A 115 8.47 -0.49 -5.51
CA SER A 115 8.22 -0.64 -6.94
C SER A 115 6.72 -0.48 -7.11
N GLU A 116 6.29 0.33 -8.08
CA GLU A 116 4.87 0.31 -8.47
C GLU A 116 4.48 -1.16 -8.64
N PRO A 117 3.34 -1.61 -8.11
CA PRO A 117 2.85 -2.92 -8.51
C PRO A 117 2.84 -2.91 -10.04
N SER A 118 3.46 -3.90 -10.66
CA SER A 118 3.36 -4.13 -12.09
C SER A 118 1.91 -4.56 -12.40
N ILE A 119 0.96 -3.63 -12.24
CA ILE A 119 -0.49 -3.61 -12.56
C ILE A 119 -1.24 -4.96 -12.52
N PRO A 120 -2.46 -5.06 -11.92
CA PRO A 120 -3.02 -4.45 -10.72
C PRO A 120 -3.57 -5.55 -9.76
N ASP A 121 -4.00 -5.21 -8.55
CA ASP A 121 -4.79 -6.14 -7.75
C ASP A 121 -6.09 -6.50 -8.50
N ARG A 122 -6.10 -7.71 -9.08
CA ARG A 122 -7.22 -8.38 -9.76
C ARG A 122 -8.48 -8.54 -8.87
N GLN A 123 -8.48 -8.00 -7.65
CA GLN A 123 -9.65 -7.98 -6.76
C GLN A 123 -10.50 -6.70 -6.88
N TYR A 124 -9.98 -5.61 -7.48
CA TYR A 124 -10.80 -4.39 -7.67
C TYR A 124 -11.73 -4.45 -8.90
N ILE A 125 -11.52 -5.37 -9.85
CA ILE A 125 -12.37 -5.50 -11.04
C ILE A 125 -13.58 -6.43 -10.77
N THR A 126 -13.46 -7.40 -9.88
CA THR A 126 -14.56 -8.34 -9.59
C THR A 126 -15.75 -7.66 -8.89
N ILE A 127 -15.52 -6.56 -8.16
CA ILE A 127 -16.61 -5.82 -7.50
C ILE A 127 -17.34 -4.91 -8.51
N ILE A 128 -16.61 -4.28 -9.44
CA ILE A 128 -17.22 -3.41 -10.47
C ILE A 128 -18.02 -4.26 -11.49
N GLN A 129 -17.58 -5.48 -11.77
CA GLN A 129 -18.29 -6.41 -12.67
C GLN A 129 -19.53 -7.05 -12.03
N ASN A 130 -19.65 -7.08 -10.70
CA ASN A 130 -20.78 -7.70 -10.01
C ASN A 130 -21.93 -6.73 -9.68
N GLU A 131 -21.75 -5.41 -9.76
CA GLU A 131 -22.80 -4.41 -9.49
C GLU A 131 -23.29 -3.62 -10.72
N GLY A 132 -23.01 -4.11 -11.94
CA GLY A 132 -23.83 -3.78 -13.11
C GLY A 132 -23.85 -2.32 -13.57
N TYR A 133 -22.78 -1.55 -13.38
CA TYR A 133 -22.70 -0.19 -13.93
C TYR A 133 -22.24 -0.21 -15.38
N SER A 134 -23.18 -0.23 -16.33
CA SER A 134 -22.93 -0.05 -17.76
C SER A 134 -22.91 1.45 -18.10
N PHE A 135 -21.81 1.96 -18.65
CA PHE A 135 -21.82 3.22 -19.38
C PHE A 135 -22.20 2.91 -20.84
N GLU A 136 -23.36 3.39 -21.28
CA GLU A 136 -23.71 3.41 -22.70
C GLU A 136 -22.76 4.38 -23.42
N GLU A 137 -21.99 3.87 -24.38
CA GLU A 137 -21.42 4.72 -25.43
C GLU A 137 -22.54 5.04 -26.42
N LYS A 138 -22.77 6.33 -26.68
CA LYS A 138 -23.50 6.80 -27.85
C LYS A 138 -22.64 7.77 -28.63
N ASP A 139 -22.19 7.26 -29.78
CA ASP A 139 -21.78 7.86 -31.06
C ASP A 139 -21.34 9.33 -31.11
#